data_AF-A0A6A4DG60-F1
#
_entry.id   AF-A0A6A4DG60-F1
#
_cell.length_a   1.000
_cell.length_b   1.000
_cell.length_c   1.000
_cell.angle_alpha   90.00
_cell.angle_beta   90.00
_cell.angle_gamma   90.00
#
_symmetry.space_group_name_H-M   'P 1'
#
loop_
_entity.id
_entity.type
_entity.pdbx_description
1 polymer ?
#
loop_
_entity_poly.entity_id
_entity_poly.type
_entity_poly.pdbx_seq_one_letter_code
_entity_poly.pdbx_strand_id
1 'polypeptide(L)'
;MDSAPTCRYRYRLTIQSGQLRIWLEDVDSKKQWCTSRLNLENYVDLTNVLPNAKATDYVNIFHKLMNTAGDLVDSSLVSFERHKRQMFQLQLTVKVNVMQQYCLATYKFEMEPISLERIDVLESRMRDLEKEVRDLRLHGDTTHISDINSLGETVVKNERTIQKLGGDVTGLGATLGHLNGVVTSQTSSIEKLTGDANKLRQDLNGNDAEIRGLSRKVQELKLAQETTVSLDLQATAKVAAQAVGGFIGKVTLKVSSASTRRACSMWR
;
A
#
# COMPACT_ATOMS: atom_id res chain seq x y z
N MET A 1 29.04 -2.58 31.30
CA MET A 1 29.87 -3.73 30.89
C MET A 1 30.86 -3.17 29.90
N ASP A 2 32.04 -2.80 30.37
CA ASP A 2 33.07 -2.17 29.55
C ASP A 2 33.70 -3.22 28.65
N SER A 3 33.34 -3.21 27.36
CA SER A 3 34.08 -3.97 26.35
C SER A 3 35.51 -3.44 26.34
N ALA A 4 36.48 -4.35 26.44
CA ALA A 4 37.90 -4.01 26.38
C ALA A 4 38.18 -3.05 25.19
N PRO A 5 39.01 -2.02 25.36
CA PRO A 5 39.39 -1.17 24.25
C PRO A 5 40.07 -2.05 23.21
N THR A 6 39.42 -2.23 22.07
CA THR A 6 40.02 -2.85 20.89
C THR A 6 41.09 -1.87 20.40
N CYS A 7 42.28 -1.95 20.99
CA CYS A 7 43.40 -1.08 20.67
C CYS A 7 43.64 -1.14 19.16
N ARG A 8 43.27 -0.07 18.44
CA ARG A 8 43.36 -0.04 16.98
C ARG A 8 44.70 0.54 16.62
N TYR A 9 45.64 -0.32 16.20
CA TYR A 9 46.95 0.15 15.79
C TYR A 9 46.93 0.65 14.34
N ARG A 10 47.57 1.80 14.10
CA ARG A 10 47.89 2.32 12.77
C ARG A 10 49.35 2.03 12.49
N TYR A 11 49.67 1.49 11.32
CA TYR A 11 51.05 1.10 11.00
C TYR A 11 51.50 1.70 9.67
N ARG A 12 52.82 1.71 9.47
CA ARG A 12 53.48 2.04 8.21
C ARG A 12 54.73 1.19 8.06
N LEU A 13 54.82 0.42 6.98
CA LEU A 13 56.05 -0.25 6.59
C LEU A 13 56.73 0.57 5.49
N THR A 14 58.03 0.79 5.62
CA THR A 14 58.82 1.50 4.60
C THR A 14 60.07 0.69 4.30
N ILE A 15 60.46 0.65 3.03
CA ILE A 15 61.73 0.08 2.59
C ILE A 15 62.57 1.18 1.94
N GLN A 16 63.78 1.40 2.44
CA GLN A 16 64.72 2.38 1.91
C GLN A 16 66.09 1.71 1.78
N SER A 17 66.66 1.72 0.58
CA SER A 17 67.96 1.07 0.28
C SER A 17 68.02 -0.41 0.71
N GLY A 18 66.89 -1.13 0.56
CA GLY A 18 66.79 -2.54 0.96
C GLY A 18 66.58 -2.78 2.46
N GLN A 19 66.55 -1.72 3.28
CA GLN A 19 66.33 -1.82 4.72
C GLN A 19 64.88 -1.55 5.07
N LEU A 20 64.29 -2.44 5.87
CA LEU A 20 62.94 -2.34 6.38
C LEU A 20 62.91 -1.43 7.62
N ARG A 21 61.92 -0.53 7.67
CA ARG A 21 61.55 0.21 8.87
C ARG A 21 60.04 0.11 9.09
N ILE A 22 59.67 -0.26 10.31
CA ILE A 22 58.27 -0.40 10.73
C ILE A 22 57.98 0.72 11.72
N TRP A 23 56.90 1.44 11.49
CA TRP A 23 56.33 2.42 12.40
C TRP A 23 54.92 1.99 12.83
N LEU A 24 54.61 2.18 14.10
CA LEU A 24 53.34 1.80 14.71
C LEU A 24 52.85 2.93 15.63
N GLU A 25 51.56 3.24 15.55
CA GLU A 25 50.86 4.17 16.42
C GLU A 25 49.65 3.47 17.04
N ASP A 26 49.48 3.61 18.35
CA ASP A 26 48.22 3.33 19.03
C ASP A 26 47.26 4.50 18.77
N VAL A 27 46.13 4.26 18.11
CA VAL A 27 45.20 5.32 17.72
C VAL A 27 44.56 6.01 18.94
N ASP A 28 44.41 5.32 20.06
CA ASP A 28 43.74 5.85 21.26
C ASP A 28 44.71 6.67 22.10
N SER A 29 45.85 6.06 22.44
CA SER A 29 46.85 6.69 23.31
C SER A 29 47.82 7.61 22.57
N LYS A 30 47.86 7.52 21.23
CA LYS A 30 48.81 8.22 20.36
C LYS A 30 50.27 7.90 20.60
N LYS A 31 50.57 6.86 21.38
CA LYS A 31 51.94 6.37 21.55
C LYS A 31 52.44 5.77 20.25
N GLN A 32 53.70 6.04 19.96
CA GLN A 32 54.33 5.59 18.72
C GLN A 32 55.60 4.79 19.03
N TRP A 33 55.86 3.82 18.16
CA TRP A 33 57.06 2.98 18.20
C TRP A 33 57.64 2.82 16.80
N CYS A 34 58.96 2.71 16.71
CA CYS A 34 59.66 2.48 15.45
C CYS A 34 60.74 1.42 15.63
N THR A 35 60.94 0.59 14.61
CA THR A 35 62.14 -0.25 14.53
C THR A 35 63.33 0.59 14.06
N SER A 36 64.55 0.14 14.39
CA SER A 36 65.74 0.56 13.67
C SER A 36 65.66 0.17 12.19
N ARG A 37 66.64 0.57 11.36
CA ARG A 37 66.72 0.12 9.96
C ARG A 37 67.15 -1.34 9.95
N LEU A 38 66.25 -2.23 9.55
CA LEU A 38 66.45 -3.67 9.57
C LEU A 38 66.95 -4.18 8.22
N ASN A 39 68.11 -4.82 8.20
CA ASN A 39 68.56 -5.64 7.08
C ASN A 39 67.77 -6.96 7.04
N LEU A 40 67.83 -7.69 5.93
CA LEU A 40 67.16 -8.99 5.78
C LEU A 40 67.56 -9.98 6.89
N GLU A 41 68.85 -10.03 7.23
CA GLU A 41 69.42 -10.86 8.30
C GLU A 41 68.90 -10.54 9.71
N ASN A 42 68.32 -9.35 9.92
CA ASN A 42 67.83 -8.94 11.24
C ASN A 42 66.44 -9.50 11.56
N TYR A 43 65.72 -10.01 10.56
CA TYR A 43 64.38 -10.58 10.75
C TYR A 43 64.17 -11.93 10.05
N VAL A 44 65.10 -12.34 9.19
CA VAL A 44 65.08 -13.66 8.55
C VAL A 44 66.17 -14.54 9.16
N ASP A 45 65.77 -15.70 9.65
CA ASP A 45 66.60 -16.78 10.16
C ASP A 45 66.36 -18.09 9.38
N LEU A 46 67.08 -19.15 9.75
CA LEU A 46 66.95 -20.45 9.09
C LEU A 46 65.58 -21.11 9.29
N THR A 47 64.78 -20.65 10.25
CA THR A 47 63.48 -21.23 10.61
C THR A 47 62.32 -20.52 9.92
N ASN A 48 62.51 -19.28 9.47
CA ASN A 48 61.48 -18.46 8.85
C ASN A 48 61.82 -18.02 7.41
N VAL A 49 62.97 -18.42 6.86
CA VAL A 49 63.36 -18.09 5.48
C VAL A 49 62.40 -18.67 4.44
N LEU A 50 61.94 -17.80 3.55
CA LEU A 50 61.15 -18.15 2.38
C LEU A 50 62.08 -18.37 1.16
N PRO A 51 61.94 -19.48 0.42
CA PRO A 51 62.76 -19.73 -0.76
C PRO A 51 62.61 -18.63 -1.81
N ASN A 52 63.73 -18.14 -2.34
CA ASN A 52 63.81 -17.09 -3.38
C ASN A 52 63.17 -15.73 -3.02
N ALA A 53 62.82 -15.49 -1.75
CA ALA A 53 62.19 -14.25 -1.34
C ALA A 53 63.21 -13.13 -1.11
N LYS A 54 62.93 -11.95 -1.68
CA LYS A 54 63.66 -10.70 -1.43
C LYS A 54 63.01 -9.92 -0.30
N ALA A 55 63.71 -8.94 0.25
CA ALA A 55 63.19 -8.05 1.29
C ALA A 55 61.83 -7.42 0.92
N THR A 56 61.61 -7.08 -0.34
CA THR A 56 60.33 -6.56 -0.86
C THR A 56 59.18 -7.56 -0.72
N ASP A 57 59.45 -8.86 -0.92
CA ASP A 57 58.45 -9.92 -0.85
C ASP A 57 57.99 -10.11 0.60
N TYR A 58 58.93 -10.10 1.56
CA TYR A 58 58.61 -10.11 2.99
C TYR A 58 57.76 -8.90 3.40
N VAL A 59 58.12 -7.70 2.95
CA VAL A 59 57.35 -6.48 3.26
C VAL A 59 55.92 -6.57 2.71
N ASN A 60 55.75 -7.09 1.49
CA ASN A 60 54.43 -7.29 0.90
C ASN A 60 53.59 -8.31 1.70
N ILE A 61 54.22 -9.40 2.17
CA ILE A 61 53.58 -10.40 3.02
C ILE A 61 53.16 -9.78 4.36
N PHE A 62 54.05 -9.03 5.02
CA PHE A 62 53.75 -8.34 6.27
C PHE A 62 52.64 -7.32 6.10
N HIS A 63 52.65 -6.56 5.00
CA HIS A 63 51.61 -5.59 4.70
C HIS A 63 50.25 -6.26 4.49
N LYS A 64 50.22 -7.40 3.77
CA LYS A 64 49.01 -8.19 3.58
C LYS A 64 48.50 -8.72 4.92
N LEU A 65 49.39 -9.26 5.76
CA LEU A 65 49.05 -9.79 7.07
C LEU A 65 48.45 -8.72 8.00
N MET A 66 49.09 -7.55 8.06
CA MET A 66 48.66 -6.42 8.90
C MET A 66 47.31 -5.81 8.43
N ASN A 67 47.01 -5.85 7.14
CA ASN A 67 45.69 -5.46 6.62
C ASN A 67 44.61 -6.50 6.92
N THR A 68 44.92 -7.80 6.76
CA THR A 68 43.96 -8.90 6.97
C THR A 68 43.66 -9.16 8.45
N ALA A 69 44.55 -8.77 9.36
CA ALA A 69 44.35 -8.90 10.81
C ALA A 69 43.11 -8.15 11.34
N GLY A 70 42.56 -7.21 10.57
CA GLY A 70 41.29 -6.52 10.90
C GLY A 70 40.02 -7.31 10.56
N ASP A 71 40.08 -8.31 9.67
CA ASP A 71 38.91 -9.02 9.11
C ASP A 71 38.84 -10.51 9.49
N LEU A 72 39.94 -11.11 9.94
CA LEU A 72 40.00 -12.55 10.19
C LEU A 72 39.82 -12.90 11.68
N VAL A 73 39.00 -13.92 11.95
CA VAL A 73 38.75 -14.56 13.27
C VAL A 73 40.04 -15.07 13.95
N ASP A 74 41.17 -15.08 13.24
CA ASP A 74 42.47 -15.57 13.70
C ASP A 74 43.34 -14.37 14.14
N SER A 75 42.97 -13.69 15.23
CA SER A 75 43.79 -12.64 15.90
C SER A 75 45.15 -13.15 16.42
N SER A 76 45.49 -14.40 16.10
CA SER A 76 46.71 -15.11 16.49
C SER A 76 47.91 -14.83 15.58
N LEU A 77 47.69 -14.28 14.37
CA LEU A 77 48.76 -14.08 13.37
C LEU A 77 49.54 -12.77 13.52
N VAL A 78 48.94 -11.77 14.16
CA VAL A 78 49.59 -10.51 14.50
C VAL A 78 49.38 -10.31 15.98
N SER A 79 50.46 -10.38 16.74
CA SER A 79 50.42 -10.16 18.19
C SER A 79 51.33 -9.00 18.58
N PHE A 80 50.86 -8.28 19.58
CA PHE A 80 51.48 -7.08 20.11
C PHE A 80 51.81 -7.35 21.57
N GLU A 81 53.09 -7.56 21.87
CA GLU A 81 53.55 -7.81 23.24
C GLU A 81 54.27 -6.58 23.79
N ARG A 82 53.77 -6.09 24.93
CA ARG A 82 54.42 -5.01 25.65
C ARG A 82 55.40 -5.59 26.65
N HIS A 83 56.70 -5.48 26.35
CA HIS A 83 57.77 -5.97 27.23
C HIS A 83 58.08 -4.98 28.36
N LYS A 84 58.76 -5.47 29.40
CA LYS A 84 59.24 -4.63 30.52
C LYS A 84 60.33 -3.67 30.00
N ARG A 85 60.25 -2.39 30.39
CA ARG A 85 61.13 -1.24 30.00
C ARG A 85 60.73 -0.43 28.75
N GLN A 86 59.43 -0.26 28.46
CA GLN A 86 58.90 0.57 27.36
C GLN A 86 59.18 0.07 25.93
N MET A 87 59.93 -1.04 25.78
CA MET A 87 60.12 -1.72 24.51
C MET A 87 58.84 -2.45 24.11
N PHE A 88 58.49 -2.33 22.84
CA PHE A 88 57.28 -2.90 22.27
C PHE A 88 57.68 -3.94 21.23
N GLN A 89 57.11 -5.14 21.28
CA GLN A 89 57.45 -6.22 20.36
C GLN A 89 56.25 -6.51 19.46
N LEU A 90 56.48 -6.40 18.16
CA LEU A 90 55.55 -6.85 17.13
C LEU A 90 55.93 -8.26 16.71
N GLN A 91 54.99 -9.20 16.80
CA GLN A 91 55.17 -10.56 16.32
C GLN A 91 54.20 -10.84 15.17
N LEU A 92 54.76 -11.22 14.03
CA LEU A 92 54.02 -11.60 12.82
C LEU A 92 54.23 -13.09 12.57
N THR A 93 53.14 -13.83 12.39
CA THR A 93 53.17 -15.25 12.07
C THR A 93 52.54 -15.48 10.70
N VAL A 94 53.35 -15.97 9.76
CA VAL A 94 52.97 -16.23 8.36
C VAL A 94 52.76 -17.72 8.18
N LYS A 95 51.59 -18.10 7.64
CA LYS A 95 51.30 -19.47 7.20
C LYS A 95 52.00 -19.71 5.85
N VAL A 96 52.96 -20.63 5.81
CA VAL A 96 53.73 -20.99 4.62
C VAL A 96 53.38 -22.43 4.24
N ASN A 97 53.09 -22.69 2.97
CA ASN A 97 52.84 -24.04 2.47
C ASN A 97 54.14 -24.60 1.88
N VAL A 98 54.65 -25.67 2.46
CA VAL A 98 55.84 -26.38 2.00
C VAL A 98 55.49 -27.85 1.85
N MET A 99 55.64 -28.40 0.63
CA MET A 99 55.45 -29.82 0.35
C MET A 99 54.12 -30.41 0.87
N GLN A 100 52.99 -29.72 0.63
CA GLN A 100 51.64 -30.13 1.05
C GLN A 100 51.39 -30.13 2.56
N GLN A 101 52.31 -29.58 3.37
CA GLN A 101 52.13 -29.27 4.78
C GLN A 101 52.25 -27.76 5.03
N TYR A 102 51.57 -27.26 6.06
CA TYR A 102 51.65 -25.85 6.45
C TYR A 102 52.60 -25.69 7.63
N CYS A 103 53.56 -24.78 7.52
CA CYS A 103 54.38 -24.33 8.64
C CYS A 103 54.09 -22.86 9.00
N LEU A 104 54.36 -22.49 10.25
CA LEU A 104 54.17 -21.14 10.77
C LEU A 104 55.54 -20.47 10.91
N ALA A 105 55.87 -19.59 9.97
CA ALA A 105 57.07 -18.76 10.05
C ALA A 105 56.78 -17.56 10.95
N THR A 106 57.53 -17.42 12.04
CA THR A 106 57.35 -16.33 13.02
C THR A 106 58.46 -15.30 12.90
N TYR A 107 58.08 -14.03 12.89
CA TYR A 107 58.97 -12.88 12.78
C TYR A 107 58.72 -11.98 13.98
N LYS A 108 59.78 -11.60 14.70
CA LYS A 108 59.70 -10.75 15.89
C LYS A 108 60.47 -9.47 15.66
N PHE A 109 59.84 -8.34 15.96
CA PHE A 109 60.41 -7.02 15.77
C PHE A 109 60.39 -6.28 17.09
N GLU A 110 61.57 -5.99 17.61
CA GLU A 110 61.70 -5.08 18.75
C GLU A 110 61.60 -3.64 18.27
N MET A 111 60.73 -2.86 18.90
CA MET A 111 60.43 -1.49 18.55
C MET A 111 60.73 -0.57 19.73
N GLU A 112 61.40 0.54 19.41
CA GLU A 112 61.76 1.57 20.37
C GLU A 112 60.63 2.60 20.47
N PRO A 113 60.31 3.08 21.68
CA PRO A 113 59.32 4.12 21.86
C PRO A 113 59.80 5.43 21.24
N ILE A 114 58.92 6.10 20.50
CA ILE A 114 59.16 7.46 20.03
C ILE A 114 58.74 8.42 21.13
N SER A 115 59.66 9.29 21.55
CA SER A 115 59.32 10.39 22.45
C SER A 115 58.51 11.41 21.67
N LEU A 116 57.24 11.56 22.03
CA LEU A 116 56.34 12.54 21.44
C LEU A 116 56.14 13.69 22.39
N GLU A 117 56.16 14.91 21.86
CA GLU A 117 55.70 16.06 22.61
C GLU A 117 54.18 16.07 22.67
N ARG A 118 53.63 16.76 23.68
CA ARG A 118 52.18 16.94 23.79
C ARG A 118 51.60 17.59 22.53
N ILE A 119 52.39 18.43 21.84
CA ILE A 119 52.01 19.06 20.58
C ILE A 119 51.79 18.01 19.49
N ASP A 120 52.70 17.05 19.32
CA ASP A 120 52.59 15.98 18.30
C ASP A 120 51.34 15.11 18.52
N VAL A 121 51.07 14.79 19.79
CA VAL A 121 49.87 14.01 20.19
C VAL A 121 48.59 14.76 19.86
N LEU A 122 48.54 16.06 20.17
CA LEU A 122 47.38 16.90 19.87
C LEU A 122 47.18 17.08 18.37
N GLU A 123 48.26 17.26 17.61
CA GLU A 123 48.20 17.38 16.16
C GLU A 123 47.68 16.09 15.50
N SER A 124 48.13 14.91 15.96
CA SER A 124 47.60 13.63 15.49
C SER A 124 46.10 13.49 15.76
N ARG A 125 45.65 13.85 16.98
CA ARG A 125 44.23 13.84 17.32
C ARG A 125 43.43 14.83 16.48
N MET A 126 43.97 16.02 16.22
CA MET A 126 43.32 17.02 15.38
C MET A 126 43.12 16.51 13.96
N ARG A 127 44.15 15.92 13.34
CA ARG A 127 44.02 15.31 12.00
C ARG A 127 42.98 14.21 11.94
N ASP A 128 42.89 13.39 12.98
CA ASP A 128 41.89 12.32 13.07
C ASP A 128 40.47 12.88 13.21
N LEU A 129 40.26 13.87 14.09
CA LEU A 129 38.98 14.55 14.25
C LEU A 129 38.56 15.29 12.98
N GLU A 130 39.49 15.98 12.31
CA GLU A 130 39.22 16.64 11.04
C GLU A 130 38.79 15.64 9.96
N LYS A 131 39.40 14.45 9.93
CA LYS A 131 39.00 13.39 9.01
C LYS A 131 37.59 12.91 9.33
N GLU A 132 37.30 12.62 10.59
CA GLU A 132 35.96 12.20 11.02
C GLU A 132 34.89 13.25 10.68
N VAL A 133 35.16 14.53 10.93
CA VAL A 133 34.26 15.63 10.56
C VAL A 133 34.05 15.69 9.05
N ARG A 134 35.10 15.51 8.23
CA ARG A 134 34.96 15.44 6.77
C ARG A 134 34.11 14.26 6.34
N ASP A 135 34.34 13.08 6.90
CA ASP A 135 33.59 11.87 6.57
C ASP A 135 32.11 12.04 6.96
N LEU A 136 31.82 12.55 8.16
CA LEU A 136 30.45 12.85 8.61
C LEU A 136 29.75 13.89 7.74
N ARG A 137 30.47 14.93 7.28
CA ARG A 137 29.90 15.92 6.35
C ARG A 137 29.57 15.30 5.00
N LEU A 138 30.48 14.50 4.42
CA LEU A 138 30.23 13.85 3.13
C LEU A 138 29.02 12.89 3.19
N HIS A 139 28.90 12.10 4.26
CA HIS A 139 27.78 11.18 4.43
C HIS A 139 26.48 11.92 4.80
N GLY A 140 26.56 12.92 5.67
CA GLY A 140 25.43 13.73 6.06
C GLY A 140 24.84 14.49 4.87
N ASP A 141 25.68 15.11 4.06
CA ASP A 141 25.24 15.88 2.91
C ASP A 141 24.72 14.95 1.80
N THR A 142 25.38 13.83 1.50
CA THR A 142 24.98 13.00 0.35
C THR A 142 23.75 12.14 0.65
N THR A 143 23.70 11.50 1.82
CA THR A 143 22.63 10.56 2.15
C THR A 143 21.35 11.27 2.56
N HIS A 144 21.42 12.30 3.43
CA HIS A 144 20.20 12.99 3.84
C HIS A 144 19.58 13.80 2.70
N ILE A 145 20.37 14.44 1.84
CA ILE A 145 19.83 15.24 0.74
C ILE A 145 19.12 14.34 -0.29
N SER A 146 19.67 13.16 -0.60
CA SER A 146 19.03 12.24 -1.55
C SER A 146 17.70 11.67 -1.01
N ASP A 147 17.66 11.26 0.26
CA ASP A 147 16.44 10.77 0.90
C ASP A 147 15.38 11.88 1.03
N ILE A 148 15.79 13.10 1.41
CA ILE A 148 14.88 14.25 1.50
C ILE A 148 14.28 14.58 0.13
N ASN A 149 15.08 14.54 -0.94
CA ASN A 149 14.59 14.81 -2.29
C ASN A 149 13.59 13.75 -2.76
N SER A 150 13.92 12.47 -2.57
CA SER A 150 13.03 11.34 -2.89
C SER A 150 11.71 11.46 -2.13
N LEU A 151 11.77 11.75 -0.82
CA LEU A 151 10.58 11.97 -0.02
C LEU A 151 9.79 13.18 -0.54
N GLY A 152 10.47 14.28 -0.88
CA GLY A 152 9.87 15.47 -1.49
C GLY A 152 9.09 15.16 -2.77
N GLU A 153 9.63 14.33 -3.66
CA GLU A 153 8.94 13.88 -4.88
C GLU A 153 7.66 13.10 -4.56
N THR A 154 7.72 12.19 -3.57
CA THR A 154 6.54 11.41 -3.16
C THR A 154 5.45 12.28 -2.54
N VAL A 155 5.82 13.27 -1.73
CA VAL A 155 4.88 14.24 -1.14
C VAL A 155 4.17 15.02 -2.23
N VAL A 156 4.92 15.54 -3.22
CA VAL A 156 4.35 16.28 -4.35
C VAL A 156 3.41 15.40 -5.19
N LYS A 157 3.74 14.11 -5.38
CA LYS A 157 2.85 13.16 -6.08
C LYS A 157 1.54 12.95 -5.31
N ASN A 158 1.63 12.74 -4.01
CA ASN A 158 0.46 12.52 -3.15
C ASN A 158 -0.44 13.75 -3.10
N GLU A 159 0.15 14.95 -3.03
CA GLU A 159 -0.58 16.22 -3.07
C GLU A 159 -1.44 16.35 -4.33
N ARG A 160 -0.87 16.03 -5.51
CA ARG A 160 -1.64 16.03 -6.77
C ARG A 160 -2.79 15.02 -6.76
N THR A 161 -2.57 13.83 -6.18
CA THR A 161 -3.63 12.82 -6.06
C THR A 161 -4.75 13.28 -5.14
N ILE A 162 -4.42 13.90 -4.00
CA ILE A 162 -5.41 14.47 -3.07
C ILE A 162 -6.23 15.55 -3.76
N GLN A 163 -5.59 16.45 -4.51
CA GLN A 163 -6.28 17.50 -5.26
C GLN A 163 -7.25 16.92 -6.31
N LYS A 164 -6.82 15.89 -7.04
CA LYS A 164 -7.68 15.21 -8.01
C LYS A 164 -8.89 14.55 -7.34
N LEU A 165 -8.67 13.78 -6.27
CA LEU A 165 -9.75 13.13 -5.53
C LEU A 165 -10.70 14.15 -4.89
N GLY A 166 -10.20 15.29 -4.42
CA GLY A 166 -11.03 16.40 -3.95
C GLY A 166 -11.94 16.94 -5.05
N GLY A 167 -11.40 17.12 -6.27
CA GLY A 167 -12.19 17.44 -7.47
C GLY A 167 -13.30 16.42 -7.74
N ASP A 168 -12.99 15.14 -7.71
CA ASP A 168 -13.98 14.08 -7.96
C ASP A 168 -15.08 14.05 -6.88
N VAL A 169 -14.74 14.22 -5.60
CA VAL A 169 -15.71 14.28 -4.49
C VAL A 169 -16.64 15.48 -4.63
N THR A 170 -16.11 16.66 -4.98
CA THR A 170 -16.96 17.83 -5.23
C THR A 170 -17.90 17.63 -6.42
N GLY A 171 -17.41 16.99 -7.49
CA GLY A 171 -18.25 16.60 -8.64
C GLY A 171 -19.38 15.64 -8.27
N LEU A 172 -19.06 14.57 -7.53
CA LEU A 172 -20.06 13.61 -7.02
C LEU A 172 -21.08 14.29 -6.10
N GLY A 173 -20.65 15.22 -5.26
CA GLY A 173 -21.54 16.02 -4.40
C GLY A 173 -22.56 16.83 -5.21
N ALA A 174 -22.14 17.44 -6.33
CA ALA A 174 -23.04 18.16 -7.22
C ALA A 174 -24.07 17.22 -7.90
N THR A 175 -23.65 16.04 -8.37
CA THR A 175 -24.56 15.04 -8.95
C THR A 175 -25.57 14.52 -7.92
N LEU A 176 -25.13 14.26 -6.69
CA LEU A 176 -26.02 13.85 -5.60
C LEU A 176 -27.07 14.93 -5.31
N GLY A 177 -26.66 16.20 -5.27
CA GLY A 177 -27.57 17.34 -5.12
C GLY A 177 -28.62 17.42 -6.23
N HIS A 178 -28.22 17.22 -7.49
CA HIS A 178 -29.15 17.19 -8.62
C HIS A 178 -30.14 16.03 -8.52
N LEU A 179 -29.66 14.81 -8.26
CA LEU A 179 -30.52 13.63 -8.12
C LEU A 179 -31.51 13.78 -6.97
N ASN A 180 -31.07 14.35 -5.83
CA ASN A 180 -31.97 14.61 -4.71
C ASN A 180 -33.09 15.60 -5.08
N GLY A 181 -32.77 16.64 -5.87
CA GLY A 181 -33.76 17.55 -6.42
C GLY A 181 -34.77 16.85 -7.34
N VAL A 182 -34.30 15.95 -8.22
CA VAL A 182 -35.17 15.14 -9.10
C VAL A 182 -36.08 14.23 -8.29
N VAL A 183 -35.55 13.50 -7.30
CA VAL A 183 -36.34 12.61 -6.43
C VAL A 183 -37.42 13.41 -5.69
N THR A 184 -37.08 14.58 -5.17
CA THR A 184 -38.05 15.47 -4.49
C THR A 184 -39.18 15.88 -5.43
N SER A 185 -38.85 16.30 -6.65
CA SER A 185 -39.85 16.69 -7.67
C SER A 185 -40.75 15.52 -8.09
N GLN A 186 -40.16 14.36 -8.32
CA GLN A 186 -40.90 13.15 -8.67
C GLN A 186 -41.81 12.69 -7.53
N THR A 187 -41.34 12.78 -6.27
CA THR A 187 -42.14 12.45 -5.08
C THR A 187 -43.40 13.31 -5.03
N SER A 188 -43.28 14.63 -5.16
CA SER A 188 -44.42 15.55 -5.21
C SER A 188 -45.40 15.23 -6.35
N SER A 189 -44.87 14.82 -7.52
CA SER A 189 -45.70 14.42 -8.67
C SER A 189 -46.49 13.13 -8.40
N ILE A 190 -45.85 12.14 -7.76
CA ILE A 190 -46.48 10.89 -7.36
C ILE A 190 -47.58 11.14 -6.32
N GLU A 191 -47.32 12.00 -5.33
CA GLU A 191 -48.32 12.38 -4.32
C GLU A 191 -49.56 12.99 -4.97
N LYS A 192 -49.37 13.90 -5.93
CA LYS A 192 -50.48 14.51 -6.68
C LYS A 192 -51.29 13.46 -7.45
N LEU A 193 -50.62 12.61 -8.22
CA LEU A 193 -51.29 11.54 -8.98
C LEU A 193 -52.02 10.55 -8.07
N THR A 194 -51.44 10.26 -6.91
CA THR A 194 -52.08 9.41 -5.88
C THR A 194 -53.36 10.06 -5.35
N GLY A 195 -53.35 11.38 -5.13
CA GLY A 195 -54.54 12.14 -4.78
C GLY A 195 -55.63 12.06 -5.85
N ASP A 196 -55.26 12.30 -7.11
CA ASP A 196 -56.18 12.26 -8.25
C ASP A 196 -56.80 10.86 -8.43
N ALA A 197 -56.01 9.79 -8.31
CA ALA A 197 -56.49 8.41 -8.37
C ALA A 197 -57.47 8.07 -7.25
N ASN A 198 -57.22 8.55 -6.02
CA ASN A 198 -58.14 8.36 -4.91
C ASN A 198 -59.48 9.06 -5.13
N LYS A 199 -59.45 10.27 -5.71
CA LYS A 199 -60.67 11.02 -6.06
C LYS A 199 -61.49 10.29 -7.11
N LEU A 200 -60.86 9.85 -8.20
CA LEU A 200 -61.53 9.06 -9.25
C LEU A 200 -62.13 7.77 -8.70
N ARG A 201 -61.43 7.09 -7.78
CA ARG A 201 -61.97 5.90 -7.12
C ARG A 201 -63.22 6.21 -6.29
N GLN A 202 -63.25 7.35 -5.60
CA GLN A 202 -64.44 7.79 -4.85
C GLN A 202 -65.61 8.09 -5.78
N ASP A 203 -65.35 8.78 -6.90
CA ASP A 203 -66.37 9.09 -7.90
C ASP A 203 -66.96 7.81 -8.53
N LEU A 204 -66.12 6.82 -8.87
CA LEU A 204 -66.58 5.52 -9.37
C LEU A 204 -67.47 4.78 -8.35
N ASN A 205 -67.07 4.74 -7.09
CA ASN A 205 -67.87 4.12 -6.03
C ASN A 205 -69.24 4.82 -5.85
N GLY A 206 -69.27 6.15 -6.01
CA GLY A 206 -70.49 6.94 -5.98
C GLY A 206 -71.42 6.59 -7.15
N ASN A 207 -70.89 6.58 -8.37
CA ASN A 207 -71.63 6.21 -9.57
C ASN A 207 -72.17 4.77 -9.49
N ASP A 208 -71.38 3.82 -8.98
CA ASP A 208 -71.83 2.44 -8.77
C ASP A 208 -73.02 2.36 -7.78
N ALA A 209 -73.02 3.20 -6.74
CA ALA A 209 -74.14 3.26 -5.80
C ALA A 209 -75.41 3.83 -6.46
N GLU A 210 -75.27 4.86 -7.29
CA GLU A 210 -76.37 5.43 -8.06
C GLU A 210 -76.94 4.42 -9.06
N ILE A 211 -76.08 3.74 -9.83
CA ILE A 211 -76.48 2.68 -10.77
C ILE A 211 -77.27 1.59 -10.03
N ARG A 212 -76.79 1.10 -8.88
CA ARG A 212 -77.54 0.13 -8.06
C ARG A 212 -78.90 0.67 -7.63
N GLY A 213 -78.98 1.95 -7.25
CA GLY A 213 -80.23 2.60 -6.87
C GLY A 213 -81.23 2.71 -8.03
N LEU A 214 -80.76 3.13 -9.21
CA LEU A 214 -81.57 3.22 -10.42
C LEU A 214 -82.03 1.83 -10.89
N SER A 215 -81.16 0.81 -10.86
CA SER A 215 -81.54 -0.57 -11.20
C SER A 215 -82.67 -1.09 -10.31
N ARG A 216 -82.64 -0.78 -9.01
CA ARG A 216 -83.72 -1.14 -8.09
C ARG A 216 -85.05 -0.47 -8.46
N LYS A 217 -85.04 0.84 -8.74
CA LYS A 217 -86.23 1.57 -9.20
C LYS A 217 -86.79 1.01 -10.50
N VAL A 218 -85.94 0.67 -11.46
CA VAL A 218 -86.37 0.03 -12.72
C VAL A 218 -87.04 -1.32 -12.44
N GLN A 219 -86.49 -2.11 -11.52
CA GLN A 219 -87.05 -3.41 -11.14
C GLN A 219 -88.42 -3.26 -10.44
N GLU A 220 -88.56 -2.28 -9.53
CA GLU A 220 -89.81 -1.93 -8.87
C GLU A 220 -90.89 -1.49 -9.87
N LEU A 221 -90.54 -0.60 -10.82
CA LEU A 221 -91.45 -0.13 -11.86
C LEU A 221 -91.88 -1.27 -12.79
N LYS A 222 -90.99 -2.20 -13.11
CA LYS A 222 -91.31 -3.37 -13.93
C LYS A 222 -92.32 -4.29 -13.24
N LEU A 223 -92.13 -4.55 -11.94
CA LEU A 223 -93.08 -5.33 -11.15
C LEU A 223 -94.44 -4.63 -11.07
N ALA A 224 -94.46 -3.30 -10.87
CA ALA A 224 -95.70 -2.53 -10.87
C ALA A 224 -96.44 -2.65 -12.21
N GLN A 225 -95.75 -2.50 -13.34
CA GLN A 225 -96.34 -2.65 -14.68
C GLN A 225 -96.95 -4.05 -14.89
N GLU A 226 -96.24 -5.12 -14.50
CA GLU A 226 -96.74 -6.50 -14.62
C GLU A 226 -98.01 -6.71 -13.79
N THR A 227 -98.10 -6.12 -12.59
CA THR A 227 -99.32 -6.18 -11.77
C THR A 227 -100.50 -5.41 -12.37
N THR A 228 -100.28 -4.23 -12.97
CA THR A 228 -101.37 -3.42 -13.56
C THR A 228 -101.94 -4.07 -14.82
N VAL A 229 -101.08 -4.63 -15.69
CA VAL A 229 -101.53 -5.35 -16.91
C VAL A 229 -102.34 -6.61 -16.54
N SER A 230 -101.97 -7.28 -15.44
CA SER A 230 -102.75 -8.42 -14.93
C SER A 230 -104.15 -8.01 -14.47
N LEU A 231 -104.28 -6.87 -13.78
CA LEU A 231 -105.58 -6.33 -13.35
C LEU A 231 -106.47 -5.94 -14.56
N ASP A 232 -105.90 -5.28 -15.57
CA ASP A 232 -106.66 -4.88 -16.77
C ASP A 232 -107.13 -6.08 -17.62
N LEU A 233 -106.31 -7.13 -17.74
CA LEU A 233 -106.72 -8.36 -18.43
C LEU A 233 -107.86 -9.07 -17.70
N GLN A 234 -107.85 -9.10 -16.36
CA GLN A 234 -108.95 -9.66 -15.58
C GLN A 234 -110.23 -8.81 -15.66
N ALA A 235 -110.11 -7.49 -15.69
CA ALA A 235 -111.25 -6.59 -15.89
C ALA A 235 -111.87 -6.74 -17.29
N THR A 236 -111.05 -6.89 -18.33
CA THR A 236 -111.51 -6.99 -19.72
C THR A 236 -112.06 -8.38 -20.06
N ALA A 237 -111.50 -9.45 -19.49
CA ALA A 237 -112.02 -10.82 -19.66
C ALA A 237 -113.45 -10.98 -19.11
N LYS A 238 -113.82 -10.19 -18.09
CA LYS A 238 -115.20 -10.18 -17.56
C LYS A 238 -116.20 -9.50 -18.52
N VAL A 239 -115.74 -8.70 -19.47
CA VAL A 239 -116.59 -8.00 -20.47
C VAL A 239 -116.79 -8.82 -21.75
N ALA A 240 -115.83 -9.67 -22.12
CA ALA A 240 -115.87 -10.42 -23.40
C ALA A 240 -116.65 -11.75 -23.38
N ALA A 241 -117.12 -12.23 -22.22
CA ALA A 241 -117.83 -13.53 -22.12
C ALA A 241 -119.33 -13.48 -22.54
N GLN A 242 -119.81 -12.40 -23.14
CA GLN A 242 -121.19 -12.25 -23.62
C GLN A 242 -121.26 -11.87 -25.11
N ALA A 243 -120.73 -12.71 -26.02
CA ALA A 243 -121.14 -12.69 -27.44
C ALA A 243 -120.59 -13.88 -28.23
N VAL A 244 -121.51 -14.76 -28.65
CA VAL A 244 -121.56 -15.53 -29.94
C VAL A 244 -120.39 -16.49 -30.21
N GLY A 245 -120.56 -17.82 -30.32
CA GLY A 245 -121.46 -18.54 -31.21
C GLY A 245 -120.66 -19.09 -32.41
N GLY A 246 -120.52 -20.41 -32.50
CA GLY A 246 -119.49 -21.15 -33.25
C GLY A 246 -119.28 -20.85 -34.75
N PHE A 247 -118.01 -21.02 -35.19
CA PHE A 247 -117.65 -21.49 -36.53
C PHE A 247 -116.25 -22.15 -36.48
N ILE A 248 -116.09 -23.30 -37.15
CA ILE A 248 -114.86 -24.10 -37.22
C ILE A 248 -113.92 -23.51 -38.28
N GLY A 249 -112.71 -23.11 -37.89
CA GLY A 249 -111.65 -22.66 -38.79
C GLY A 249 -110.28 -22.70 -38.11
N LYS A 250 -109.35 -23.48 -38.67
CA LYS A 250 -107.97 -23.63 -38.19
C LYS A 250 -107.20 -22.33 -38.45
N VAL A 251 -106.82 -21.59 -37.41
CA VAL A 251 -106.01 -20.37 -37.54
C VAL A 251 -104.59 -20.65 -37.05
N THR A 252 -103.66 -20.70 -37.99
CA THR A 252 -102.22 -20.73 -37.74
C THR A 252 -101.72 -19.28 -37.63
N LEU A 253 -101.28 -18.83 -36.46
CA LEU A 253 -100.61 -17.53 -36.30
C LEU A 253 -99.09 -17.70 -36.23
N LYS A 254 -98.43 -17.24 -37.29
CA LYS A 254 -96.99 -17.11 -37.43
C LYS A 254 -96.62 -15.69 -36.98
N VAL A 255 -95.87 -15.55 -35.89
CA VAL A 255 -95.31 -14.25 -35.49
C VAL A 255 -93.84 -14.21 -35.90
N SER A 256 -93.54 -13.32 -36.84
CA SER A 256 -92.20 -12.95 -37.30
C SER A 256 -91.95 -11.52 -36.84
N SER A 257 -90.83 -11.26 -36.15
CA SER A 257 -90.29 -9.90 -36.03
C SER A 257 -88.77 -9.92 -36.16
N ALA A 258 -88.30 -9.11 -37.09
CA ALA A 258 -86.98 -9.10 -37.69
C ALA A 258 -85.94 -8.32 -36.86
N SER A 259 -84.69 -8.75 -37.03
CA SER A 259 -83.47 -8.05 -36.61
C SER A 259 -83.27 -6.76 -37.42
N THR A 260 -82.77 -5.70 -36.78
CA THR A 260 -82.04 -4.63 -37.47
C THR A 260 -80.82 -4.22 -36.64
N ARG A 261 -79.62 -4.49 -37.16
CA ARG A 261 -78.36 -3.89 -36.72
C ARG A 261 -78.22 -2.48 -37.30
N ARG A 262 -77.68 -1.54 -36.54
CA ARG A 262 -76.79 -0.49 -37.06
C ARG A 262 -75.62 -0.30 -36.10
N ALA A 263 -74.42 -0.41 -36.65
CA ALA A 263 -73.17 0.03 -36.06
C ALA A 263 -72.94 1.51 -36.40
N CYS A 264 -72.28 2.26 -35.50
CA CYS A 264 -71.41 3.36 -35.88
C CYS A 264 -70.35 3.61 -34.80
N SER A 265 -69.12 3.71 -35.26
CA SER A 265 -67.84 3.90 -34.56
C SER A 265 -67.53 5.36 -34.26
N MET A 266 -66.77 5.65 -33.18
CA MET A 266 -65.56 6.49 -33.22
C MET A 266 -64.93 6.62 -31.83
N TRP A 267 -63.69 6.13 -31.67
CA TRP A 267 -62.73 6.58 -30.66
C TRP A 267 -61.48 7.01 -31.42
N ARG A 268 -60.94 8.17 -31.05
CA ARG A 268 -59.58 8.61 -31.32
C ARG A 268 -59.05 9.28 -30.07
#